data_AF-A0A9R1EFG3-F1
#
_entry.id   AF-A0A9R1EFG3-F1
#
_cell.length_a   1.000
_cell.length_b   1.000
_cell.length_c   1.000
_cell.angle_alpha   90.00
_cell.angle_beta   90.00
_cell.angle_gamma   90.00
#
_symmetry.space_group_name_H-M   'P 1'
#
loop_
_entity.id
_entity.type
_entity.pdbx_description
1 polymer ?
#
loop_
_entity_poly.entity_id
_entity_poly.type
_entity_poly.pdbx_seq_one_letter_code
_entity_poly.pdbx_strand_id
1 'polypeptide(L)'
;MASPDISIDIRPELNSFDHLRSTGYISTDRPWLKLYGIRVPPVSLFNSLSSTPDLALIHQCLPDELLIEIFGRMSPYTLGRAACVCRKWKYTTRNPTLWRNACLKTWQRNGIEANFRMVQSLYDSSWRKMWVQRPRIRIDGLYVSRNTYIHTGITEWQFKKTVNVVCYYRYLRFFPTGKFLYKISPQKVKDVVKCMHLRASKGDSVFKGDYTLSGDGQIEMALLYPGHRYTLVRMRLRVRGTTIGANNRLDVLKILTTGVNGTELGNWKGNILELVEDWEENETHDPDVPAVSHSRGLTPFVFVPFEEADTSVLNLPVEKMDYFVPG
;
A
#
# COMPACT_ATOMS: atom_id res chain seq x y z
N MET A 1 -79.42 -59.42 -21.35
CA MET A 1 -78.79 -58.53 -22.35
C MET A 1 -78.56 -57.19 -21.64
N ALA A 2 -77.53 -56.95 -20.82
CA ALA A 2 -76.09 -57.23 -20.84
C ALA A 2 -75.33 -56.48 -21.96
N SER A 3 -74.91 -55.24 -21.67
CA SER A 3 -73.58 -54.70 -22.02
C SER A 3 -73.23 -53.50 -21.09
N PRO A 4 -71.95 -53.30 -20.73
CA PRO A 4 -71.54 -52.65 -19.48
C PRO A 4 -70.71 -51.36 -19.65
N ASP A 5 -70.48 -50.70 -18.50
CA ASP A 5 -69.54 -49.59 -18.28
C ASP A 5 -68.11 -49.89 -18.73
N ILE A 6 -67.44 -48.90 -19.35
CA ILE A 6 -65.96 -48.87 -19.47
C ILE A 6 -65.46 -47.45 -19.25
N SER A 7 -64.87 -47.25 -18.06
CA SER A 7 -63.95 -46.16 -17.73
C SER A 7 -62.60 -46.36 -18.43
N ILE A 8 -62.09 -45.33 -19.11
CA ILE A 8 -60.74 -45.36 -19.70
C ILE A 8 -59.76 -44.65 -18.76
N ASP A 9 -58.91 -45.46 -18.13
CA ASP A 9 -57.74 -45.07 -17.33
C ASP A 9 -56.60 -44.66 -18.29
N ILE A 10 -56.26 -43.37 -18.38
CA ILE A 10 -55.10 -42.91 -19.16
C ILE A 10 -53.91 -42.83 -18.22
N ARG A 11 -53.22 -43.96 -18.07
CA ARG A 11 -51.85 -44.02 -17.55
C ARG A 11 -50.89 -43.52 -18.64
N PRO A 12 -49.97 -42.57 -18.39
CA PRO A 12 -48.87 -42.33 -19.30
C PRO A 12 -47.84 -43.44 -19.09
N GLU A 13 -47.67 -44.27 -20.12
CA GLU A 13 -46.66 -45.31 -20.18
C GLU A 13 -45.25 -44.70 -19.98
N LEU A 14 -44.69 -45.03 -18.83
CA LEU A 14 -43.27 -45.02 -18.55
C LEU A 14 -42.59 -46.07 -19.45
N ASN A 15 -41.37 -45.78 -19.89
CA ASN A 15 -40.34 -46.72 -20.38
C ASN A 15 -40.19 -46.86 -21.91
N SER A 16 -39.41 -45.95 -22.51
CA SER A 16 -38.70 -46.24 -23.77
C SER A 16 -37.33 -45.54 -23.89
N PHE A 17 -36.61 -45.35 -22.77
CA PHE A 17 -35.26 -44.76 -22.79
C PHE A 17 -34.16 -45.57 -22.07
N ASP A 18 -34.40 -46.84 -21.73
CA ASP A 18 -33.42 -47.66 -20.97
C ASP A 18 -32.43 -48.47 -21.83
N HIS A 19 -32.37 -48.25 -23.15
CA HIS A 19 -31.50 -49.05 -24.03
C HIS A 19 -30.56 -48.26 -24.94
N LEU A 20 -29.93 -47.21 -24.43
CA LEU A 20 -28.70 -46.67 -25.02
C LEU A 20 -27.57 -46.62 -23.98
N ARG A 21 -26.93 -47.78 -23.80
CA ARG A 21 -25.62 -47.88 -23.15
C ARG A 21 -24.57 -47.21 -24.04
N SER A 22 -23.80 -46.32 -23.42
CA SER A 22 -22.40 -46.04 -23.72
C SER A 22 -22.05 -45.40 -25.07
N THR A 23 -22.33 -44.11 -25.19
CA THR A 23 -21.35 -43.19 -25.78
C THR A 23 -21.12 -42.08 -24.76
N GLY A 24 -19.90 -42.06 -24.19
CA GLY A 24 -19.46 -41.05 -23.25
C GLY A 24 -19.45 -39.68 -23.91
N TYR A 25 -20.59 -39.00 -23.90
CA TYR A 25 -20.58 -37.56 -23.96
C TYR A 25 -19.87 -37.11 -22.69
N ILE A 26 -18.79 -36.35 -22.87
CA ILE A 26 -18.18 -35.55 -21.81
C ILE A 26 -19.33 -34.68 -21.29
N SER A 27 -20.00 -35.13 -20.24
CA SER A 27 -20.93 -34.30 -19.49
C SER A 27 -20.06 -33.19 -18.94
N THR A 28 -20.07 -32.04 -19.62
CA THR A 28 -19.52 -30.83 -19.04
C THR A 28 -20.44 -30.55 -17.87
N ASP A 29 -20.04 -31.00 -16.68
CA ASP A 29 -20.76 -30.79 -15.43
C ASP A 29 -20.64 -29.29 -15.12
N ARG A 30 -21.44 -28.51 -15.84
CA ARG A 30 -21.41 -27.04 -15.85
C ARG A 30 -22.00 -26.60 -14.52
N PRO A 31 -21.20 -26.04 -13.61
CA PRO A 31 -21.63 -25.81 -12.23
C PRO A 31 -22.88 -24.93 -12.12
N TRP A 32 -23.12 -24.06 -13.11
CA TRP A 32 -24.29 -23.17 -13.15
C TRP A 32 -25.59 -23.86 -13.56
N LEU A 33 -25.53 -24.99 -14.28
CA LEU A 33 -26.72 -25.81 -14.57
C LEU A 33 -27.29 -26.45 -13.30
N LYS A 34 -26.42 -26.72 -12.31
CA LYS A 34 -26.85 -27.16 -10.96
C LYS A 34 -27.56 -26.06 -10.16
N LEU A 35 -27.48 -24.79 -10.58
CA LEU A 35 -28.16 -23.68 -9.91
C LEU A 35 -29.53 -23.36 -10.53
N TYR A 36 -29.87 -23.95 -11.68
CA TYR A 36 -31.19 -23.75 -12.29
C TYR A 36 -32.29 -24.36 -11.40
N GLY A 37 -33.27 -23.53 -11.03
CA GLY A 37 -34.40 -23.96 -10.18
C GLY A 37 -34.11 -23.99 -8.68
N ILE A 38 -32.87 -23.76 -8.25
CA ILE A 38 -32.54 -23.63 -6.83
C ILE A 38 -32.80 -22.18 -6.39
N ARG A 39 -33.85 -21.97 -5.58
CA ARG A 39 -34.01 -20.70 -4.85
C ARG A 39 -32.89 -20.60 -3.82
N VAL A 40 -31.91 -19.73 -4.06
CA VAL A 40 -30.90 -19.36 -3.06
C VAL A 40 -31.59 -18.42 -2.07
N PRO A 41 -31.87 -18.85 -0.82
CA PRO A 41 -32.47 -17.96 0.16
C PRO A 41 -31.48 -16.84 0.51
N PRO A 42 -31.94 -15.59 0.72
CA PRO A 42 -31.09 -14.55 1.26
C PRO A 42 -30.56 -15.03 2.62
N VAL A 43 -29.24 -14.91 2.83
CA VAL A 43 -28.60 -15.27 4.10
C VAL A 43 -29.28 -14.48 5.22
N SER A 44 -29.96 -15.17 6.13
CA SER A 44 -30.68 -14.54 7.23
C SER A 44 -29.70 -13.78 8.14
N LEU A 45 -30.10 -12.60 8.60
CA LEU A 45 -29.31 -11.79 9.55
C LEU A 45 -29.08 -12.50 10.88
N PHE A 46 -29.94 -13.45 11.23
CA PHE A 46 -29.84 -14.32 12.40
C PHE A 46 -29.70 -15.77 11.94
N ASN A 47 -28.57 -16.39 12.28
CA ASN A 47 -28.38 -17.82 12.09
C ASN A 47 -29.30 -18.55 13.07
N SER A 48 -30.15 -19.43 12.55
CA SER A 48 -30.82 -20.44 13.37
C SER A 48 -29.76 -21.28 14.06
N LEU A 49 -29.87 -21.52 15.37
CA LEU A 49 -28.93 -22.33 16.18
C LEU A 49 -28.77 -23.77 15.66
N SER A 50 -29.65 -24.22 14.76
CA SER A 50 -29.65 -25.55 14.15
C SER A 50 -28.98 -25.64 12.77
N SER A 51 -28.65 -24.52 12.13
CA SER A 51 -27.99 -24.53 10.82
C SER A 51 -26.48 -24.52 11.05
N THR A 52 -25.81 -25.66 10.82
CA THR A 52 -24.38 -25.63 10.55
C THR A 52 -24.17 -24.69 9.37
N PRO A 53 -23.44 -23.57 9.52
CA PRO A 53 -23.19 -22.71 8.38
C PRO A 53 -22.39 -23.53 7.38
N ASP A 54 -22.82 -23.53 6.12
CA ASP A 54 -22.10 -24.20 5.04
C ASP A 54 -20.74 -23.48 4.90
N LEU A 55 -19.75 -24.02 5.58
CA LEU A 55 -18.42 -23.45 5.69
C LEU A 55 -17.80 -23.54 4.31
N ALA A 56 -17.22 -22.44 3.80
CA ALA A 56 -16.47 -22.50 2.56
C ALA A 56 -15.44 -23.64 2.62
N LEU A 57 -15.14 -24.28 1.48
CA LEU A 57 -14.25 -25.46 1.43
C LEU A 57 -12.94 -25.25 2.19
N ILE A 58 -12.34 -24.06 2.09
CA ILE A 58 -11.12 -23.71 2.82
C ILE A 58 -11.28 -23.79 4.35
N HIS A 59 -12.47 -23.48 4.88
CA HIS A 59 -12.77 -23.54 6.30
C HIS A 59 -13.14 -24.95 6.78
N GLN A 60 -13.49 -25.85 5.87
CA GLN A 60 -13.69 -27.27 6.16
C GLN A 60 -12.35 -28.00 6.18
N CYS A 61 -11.45 -27.66 5.25
CA CYS A 61 -10.15 -28.29 5.12
C CYS A 61 -9.09 -27.74 6.09
N LEU A 62 -9.24 -26.49 6.54
CA LEU A 62 -8.21 -25.81 7.34
C LEU A 62 -8.72 -25.51 8.78
N PRO A 63 -8.11 -26.14 9.80
CA PRO A 63 -8.30 -25.77 11.20
C PRO A 63 -7.98 -24.30 11.48
N ASP A 64 -8.59 -23.75 12.54
CA ASP A 64 -8.45 -22.34 12.89
C ASP A 64 -7.01 -21.98 13.31
N GLU A 65 -6.28 -22.91 13.92
CA GLU A 65 -4.88 -22.75 14.30
C GLU A 65 -3.99 -22.56 13.07
N LEU A 66 -4.20 -23.37 12.03
CA LEU A 66 -3.47 -23.24 10.77
C LEU A 66 -3.83 -21.94 10.06
N LEU A 67 -5.09 -21.50 10.13
CA LEU A 67 -5.50 -20.22 9.58
C LEU A 67 -4.79 -19.05 10.28
N ILE A 68 -4.67 -19.10 11.61
CA ILE A 68 -3.93 -18.11 12.41
C ILE A 68 -2.44 -18.13 12.03
N GLU A 69 -1.85 -19.31 11.84
CA GLU A 69 -0.45 -19.45 11.41
C GLU A 69 -0.19 -18.93 10.00
N ILE A 70 -1.11 -19.14 9.06
CA ILE A 70 -1.06 -18.52 7.73
C ILE A 70 -1.12 -16.99 7.90
N PHE A 71 -2.08 -16.51 8.69
CA PHE A 71 -2.25 -15.08 8.95
C PHE A 71 -1.04 -14.45 9.63
N GLY A 72 -0.35 -15.17 10.52
CA GLY A 72 0.88 -14.72 11.18
C GLY A 72 2.05 -14.51 10.21
N ARG A 73 2.03 -15.16 9.05
CA ARG A 73 3.04 -14.99 7.99
C ARG A 73 2.71 -13.85 7.01
N MET A 74 1.46 -13.40 6.97
CA MET A 74 1.03 -12.32 6.09
C MET A 74 1.48 -10.94 6.60
N SER A 75 1.51 -9.95 5.69
CA SER A 75 1.72 -8.56 6.10
C SER A 75 0.50 -8.02 6.87
N PRO A 76 0.67 -7.03 7.77
CA PRO A 76 -0.46 -6.44 8.50
C PRO A 76 -1.51 -5.79 7.59
N TYR A 77 -1.11 -5.31 6.41
CA TYR A 77 -2.02 -4.73 5.42
C TYR A 77 -2.81 -5.81 4.69
N THR A 78 -2.18 -6.94 4.34
CA THR A 78 -2.91 -8.13 3.86
C THR A 78 -3.86 -8.69 4.91
N LEU A 79 -3.53 -8.61 6.20
CA LEU A 79 -4.46 -8.96 7.28
C LEU A 79 -5.69 -8.04 7.32
N GLY A 80 -5.50 -6.74 7.09
CA GLY A 80 -6.59 -5.79 6.91
C GLY A 80 -7.50 -6.16 5.72
N ARG A 81 -6.92 -6.52 4.57
CA ARG A 81 -7.67 -7.02 3.40
C ARG A 81 -8.39 -8.33 3.69
N ALA A 82 -7.73 -9.27 4.38
CA ALA A 82 -8.31 -10.55 4.78
C ALA A 82 -9.54 -10.37 5.69
N ALA A 83 -9.52 -9.39 6.61
CA ALA A 83 -10.66 -9.07 7.46
C ALA A 83 -11.91 -8.61 6.68
N CYS A 84 -11.76 -8.21 5.41
CA CYS A 84 -12.86 -7.81 4.53
C CYS A 84 -13.43 -8.96 3.69
N VAL A 85 -12.80 -10.15 3.68
CA VAL A 85 -13.22 -11.27 2.82
C VAL A 85 -14.47 -11.97 3.34
N CYS A 86 -14.45 -12.40 4.60
CA CYS A 86 -15.59 -13.08 5.21
C CYS A 86 -15.68 -12.83 6.72
N ARG A 87 -16.83 -13.14 7.34
CA ARG A 87 -17.02 -12.99 8.80
C ARG A 87 -16.00 -13.82 9.59
N LYS A 88 -15.74 -15.08 9.19
CA LYS A 88 -14.76 -15.95 9.86
C LYS A 88 -13.36 -15.30 9.88
N TRP A 89 -12.86 -14.84 8.73
CA TRP A 89 -11.57 -14.13 8.65
C TRP A 89 -11.55 -12.83 9.46
N LYS A 90 -12.65 -12.07 9.46
CA LYS A 90 -12.78 -10.88 10.32
C LYS A 90 -12.65 -11.21 11.81
N TYR A 91 -13.15 -12.35 12.27
CA TYR A 91 -12.98 -12.78 13.66
C TYR A 91 -11.59 -13.33 13.93
N THR A 92 -11.04 -14.16 13.05
CA THR A 92 -9.69 -14.73 13.20
C THR A 92 -8.62 -13.62 13.23
N THR A 93 -8.74 -12.60 12.38
CA THR A 93 -7.83 -11.45 12.35
C THR A 93 -7.90 -10.58 13.62
N ARG A 94 -8.94 -10.71 14.47
CA ARG A 94 -9.00 -10.01 15.76
C ARG A 94 -8.10 -10.64 16.82
N ASN A 95 -7.51 -11.81 16.57
CA ASN A 95 -6.59 -12.44 17.50
C ASN A 95 -5.44 -11.45 17.85
N PRO A 96 -5.22 -11.13 19.14
CA PRO A 96 -4.20 -10.17 19.55
C PRO A 96 -2.77 -10.60 19.20
N THR A 97 -2.49 -11.90 19.05
CA THR A 97 -1.14 -12.40 18.73
C THR A 97 -0.65 -11.91 17.37
N LEU A 98 -1.55 -11.82 16.39
CA LEU A 98 -1.25 -11.32 15.04
C LEU A 98 -0.78 -9.86 15.09
N TRP A 99 -1.52 -9.02 15.82
CA TRP A 99 -1.19 -7.60 15.96
C TRP A 99 0.03 -7.38 16.84
N ARG A 100 0.23 -8.19 17.89
CA ARG A 100 1.45 -8.17 18.69
C ARG A 100 2.69 -8.40 17.83
N ASN A 101 2.66 -9.45 17.00
CA ASN A 101 3.77 -9.78 16.11
C ASN A 101 4.02 -8.66 15.08
N ALA A 102 2.96 -8.06 14.54
CA ALA A 102 3.06 -6.91 13.64
C ALA A 102 3.71 -5.69 14.33
N CYS A 103 3.26 -5.34 15.53
CA CYS A 103 3.79 -4.22 16.32
C CYS A 103 5.28 -4.43 16.65
N LEU A 104 5.63 -5.61 17.17
CA LEU A 104 7.01 -5.93 17.54
C LEU A 104 7.93 -5.93 16.32
N LYS A 105 7.47 -6.35 15.14
CA LYS A 105 8.24 -6.28 13.89
C LYS A 105 8.43 -4.85 13.36
N THR A 106 7.46 -3.98 13.56
CA THR A 106 7.48 -2.61 13.01
C THR A 106 8.25 -1.63 13.90
N TRP A 107 8.07 -1.72 15.21
CA TRP A 107 8.70 -0.82 16.19
C TRP A 107 9.84 -1.50 16.95
N GLN A 108 10.68 -2.24 16.23
CA GLN A 108 11.85 -2.94 16.81
C GLN A 108 12.84 -1.97 17.48
N ARG A 109 12.98 -0.76 16.94
CA ARG A 109 13.94 0.25 17.40
C ARG A 109 13.72 0.72 18.84
N ASN A 110 12.47 0.70 19.32
CA ASN A 110 12.14 1.11 20.70
C ASN A 110 12.46 0.01 21.73
N GLY A 111 12.73 -1.22 21.29
CA GLY A 111 12.89 -2.38 22.18
C GLY A 111 11.56 -3.02 22.57
N ILE A 112 11.64 -4.29 22.97
CA ILE A 112 10.47 -5.12 23.28
C ILE A 112 9.75 -4.58 24.53
N GLU A 113 10.50 -4.37 25.62
CA GLU A 113 9.97 -3.91 26.92
C GLU A 113 9.25 -2.56 26.82
N ALA A 114 9.82 -1.60 26.09
CA ALA A 114 9.19 -0.30 25.89
C ALA A 114 7.85 -0.42 25.14
N ASN A 115 7.76 -1.31 24.16
CA ASN A 115 6.51 -1.56 23.45
C ASN A 115 5.44 -2.18 24.36
N PHE A 116 5.81 -3.12 25.24
CA PHE A 116 4.87 -3.66 26.24
C PHE A 116 4.35 -2.58 27.18
N ARG A 117 5.25 -1.74 27.73
CA ARG A 117 4.86 -0.61 28.59
C ARG A 117 3.92 0.35 27.88
N MET A 118 4.22 0.73 26.63
CA MET A 118 3.35 1.60 25.82
C MET A 118 1.97 0.99 25.60
N VAL A 119 1.89 -0.31 25.29
CA VAL A 119 0.60 -1.00 25.10
C VAL A 119 -0.25 -0.95 26.37
N GLN A 120 0.38 -1.15 27.53
CA GLN A 120 -0.30 -1.13 28.81
C GLN A 120 -0.76 0.28 29.20
N SER A 121 0.09 1.30 29.01
CA SER A 121 -0.18 2.67 29.48
C SER A 121 -1.03 3.51 28.52
N LEU A 122 -0.83 3.39 27.20
CA LEU A 122 -1.43 4.29 26.21
C LEU A 122 -2.55 3.64 25.38
N TYR A 123 -2.65 2.32 25.35
CA TYR A 123 -3.51 1.60 24.39
C TYR A 123 -4.42 0.55 25.03
N ASP A 124 -4.75 0.69 26.32
CA ASP A 124 -5.64 -0.21 27.09
C ASP A 124 -5.27 -1.69 26.96
N SER A 125 -3.96 -2.00 26.96
CA SER A 125 -3.44 -3.36 26.76
C SER A 125 -3.82 -4.02 25.42
N SER A 126 -4.23 -3.24 24.41
CA SER A 126 -4.63 -3.74 23.10
C SER A 126 -3.60 -3.46 22.01
N TRP A 127 -2.91 -4.51 21.57
CA TRP A 127 -1.97 -4.46 20.43
C TRP A 127 -2.60 -3.93 19.14
N ARG A 128 -3.88 -4.24 18.91
CA ARG A 128 -4.60 -3.76 17.74
C ARG A 128 -4.86 -2.26 17.80
N LYS A 129 -5.23 -1.72 18.97
CA LYS A 129 -5.38 -0.26 19.15
C LYS A 129 -4.07 0.46 18.88
N MET A 130 -2.97 -0.04 19.46
CA MET A 130 -1.62 0.45 19.18
C MET A 130 -1.31 0.45 17.69
N TRP A 131 -1.58 -0.66 16.98
CA TRP A 131 -1.35 -0.73 15.54
C TRP A 131 -2.12 0.33 14.76
N VAL A 132 -3.37 0.60 15.13
CA VAL A 132 -4.25 1.52 14.39
C VAL A 132 -3.92 2.99 14.70
N GLN A 133 -3.57 3.31 15.95
CA GLN A 133 -3.38 4.69 16.39
C GLN A 133 -1.94 5.18 16.24
N ARG A 134 -0.94 4.31 16.38
CA ARG A 134 0.47 4.72 16.33
C ARG A 134 0.89 5.02 14.88
N PRO A 135 1.47 6.20 14.60
CA PRO A 135 1.98 6.52 13.27
C PRO A 135 3.15 5.60 12.91
N ARG A 136 3.20 5.18 11.64
CA ARG A 136 4.28 4.34 11.10
C ARG A 136 4.45 4.59 9.61
N ILE A 137 5.65 4.30 9.12
CA ILE A 137 5.98 4.36 7.70
C ILE A 137 5.77 2.98 7.08
N ARG A 138 5.25 2.95 5.86
CA ARG A 138 5.09 1.74 5.06
C ARG A 138 6.35 1.45 4.25
N ILE A 139 6.74 0.19 4.22
CA ILE A 139 8.00 -0.30 3.60
C ILE A 139 7.70 -1.23 2.40
N ASP A 140 6.45 -1.66 2.28
CA ASP A 140 5.91 -2.59 1.28
C ASP A 140 5.57 -1.93 -0.07
N GLY A 141 6.11 -0.75 -0.35
CA GLY A 141 5.78 0.00 -1.55
C GLY A 141 6.59 1.28 -1.74
N LEU A 142 6.04 2.17 -2.56
CA LEU A 142 6.63 3.44 -2.95
C LEU A 142 5.72 4.60 -2.54
N TYR A 143 6.29 5.65 -2.00
CA TYR A 143 5.62 6.92 -1.81
C TYR A 143 5.85 7.79 -3.03
N VAL A 144 4.76 8.25 -3.65
CA VAL A 144 4.80 8.97 -4.93
C VAL A 144 4.09 10.32 -4.78
N SER A 145 4.81 11.39 -5.06
CA SER A 145 4.27 12.75 -5.14
C SER A 145 4.27 13.19 -6.59
N ARG A 146 3.08 13.44 -7.14
CA ARG A 146 2.89 13.89 -8.52
C ARG A 146 2.86 15.41 -8.53
N ASN A 147 3.80 16.02 -9.26
CA ASN A 147 3.90 17.46 -9.39
C ASN A 147 3.72 17.86 -10.86
N THR A 148 2.81 18.81 -11.09
CA THR A 148 2.55 19.38 -12.41
C THR A 148 2.80 20.87 -12.35
N TYR A 149 3.54 21.40 -13.32
CA TYR A 149 3.70 22.84 -13.48
C TYR A 149 3.55 23.22 -14.94
N ILE A 150 3.20 24.48 -15.14
CA ILE A 150 2.99 25.06 -16.45
C ILE A 150 4.27 25.79 -16.84
N HIS A 151 4.85 25.40 -17.97
CA HIS A 151 5.98 26.10 -18.58
C HIS A 151 5.53 26.77 -19.87
N THR A 152 5.71 28.08 -19.95
CA THR A 152 5.46 28.84 -21.18
C THR A 152 6.56 28.54 -22.17
N GLY A 153 6.20 28.02 -23.36
CA GLY A 153 7.16 27.75 -24.42
C GLY A 153 7.78 29.03 -25.00
N ILE A 154 8.85 28.87 -25.76
CA ILE A 154 9.48 29.96 -26.51
C ILE A 154 8.47 30.46 -27.55
N THR A 155 8.21 31.75 -27.54
CA THR A 155 7.24 32.38 -28.45
C THR A 155 7.93 32.65 -29.78
N GLU A 156 7.85 31.72 -30.73
CA GLU A 156 8.46 31.89 -32.06
C GLU A 156 7.69 32.91 -32.93
N TRP A 157 6.41 33.16 -32.63
CA TRP A 157 5.56 34.12 -33.36
C TRP A 157 4.65 34.88 -32.40
N GLN A 158 4.43 36.18 -32.66
CA GLN A 158 3.71 37.10 -31.76
C GLN A 158 2.23 36.73 -31.49
N PHE A 159 1.67 35.74 -32.20
CA PHE A 159 0.23 35.42 -32.16
C PHE A 159 -0.15 34.16 -31.36
N LYS A 160 0.80 33.27 -30.99
CA LYS A 160 0.46 32.04 -30.26
C LYS A 160 1.43 31.76 -29.12
N LYS A 161 0.99 31.98 -27.88
CA LYS A 161 1.71 31.56 -26.68
C LYS A 161 1.45 30.07 -26.44
N THR A 162 2.40 29.22 -26.81
CA THR A 162 2.33 27.78 -26.52
C THR A 162 2.60 27.54 -25.04
N VAL A 163 1.76 26.72 -24.41
CA VAL A 163 1.84 26.39 -22.99
C VAL A 163 2.06 24.88 -22.84
N ASN A 164 3.14 24.49 -22.18
CA ASN A 164 3.49 23.10 -21.93
C ASN A 164 3.20 22.72 -20.49
N VAL A 165 2.41 21.67 -20.27
CA VAL A 165 2.20 21.10 -18.95
C VAL A 165 3.26 20.05 -18.70
N VAL A 166 4.19 20.35 -17.78
CA VAL A 166 5.25 19.42 -17.40
C VAL A 166 4.80 18.65 -16.16
N CYS A 167 4.81 17.33 -16.27
CA CYS A 167 4.49 16.43 -15.17
C CYS A 167 5.75 15.67 -14.75
N TYR A 168 6.07 15.72 -13.47
CA TYR A 168 7.14 14.93 -12.89
C TYR A 168 6.72 14.31 -11.56
N TYR A 169 7.40 13.25 -11.16
CA TYR A 169 7.14 12.52 -9.95
C TYR A 169 8.34 12.57 -9.02
N ARG A 170 8.07 12.70 -7.72
CA ARG A 170 9.05 12.45 -6.65
C ARG A 170 8.73 11.11 -6.02
N TYR A 171 9.73 10.25 -5.95
CA TYR A 171 9.62 8.89 -5.45
C TYR A 171 10.43 8.73 -4.18
N LEU A 172 9.81 8.13 -3.17
CA LEU A 172 10.41 7.80 -1.89
C LEU A 172 10.19 6.31 -1.58
N ARG A 173 11.26 5.63 -1.15
CA ARG A 173 11.18 4.26 -0.62
C ARG A 173 11.94 4.20 0.70
N PHE A 174 11.27 3.75 1.75
CA PHE A 174 11.87 3.61 3.07
C PHE A 174 12.32 2.17 3.33
N PHE A 175 13.32 1.99 4.20
CA PHE A 175 13.81 0.69 4.66
C PHE A 175 13.86 0.61 6.18
N PRO A 176 13.68 -0.59 6.78
CA PRO A 176 13.67 -0.76 8.24
C PRO A 176 14.97 -0.31 8.93
N THR A 177 16.06 -0.22 8.18
CA THR A 177 17.38 0.21 8.67
C THR A 177 17.46 1.71 8.98
N GLY A 178 16.43 2.50 8.67
CA GLY A 178 16.49 3.96 8.73
C GLY A 178 17.06 4.61 7.47
N LYS A 179 17.21 3.86 6.38
CA LYS A 179 17.66 4.37 5.07
C LYS A 179 16.50 4.57 4.13
N PHE A 180 16.60 5.51 3.21
CA PHE A 180 15.61 5.70 2.16
C PHE A 180 16.26 5.90 0.78
N LEU A 181 15.47 5.68 -0.27
CA LEU A 181 15.80 6.03 -1.66
C LEU A 181 14.92 7.19 -2.10
N TYR A 182 15.55 8.10 -2.84
CA TYR A 182 14.90 9.24 -3.46
C TYR A 182 15.18 9.30 -4.95
N LYS A 183 14.15 9.56 -5.74
CA LYS A 183 14.29 9.80 -7.18
C LYS A 183 13.29 10.85 -7.64
N ILE A 184 13.74 11.75 -8.50
CA ILE A 184 12.88 12.67 -9.24
C ILE A 184 12.91 12.23 -10.69
N SER A 185 11.76 11.93 -11.28
CA SER A 185 11.68 11.46 -12.67
C SER A 185 10.32 11.76 -13.30
N PRO A 186 10.26 12.04 -14.61
CA PRO A 186 9.01 12.08 -15.36
C PRO A 186 8.47 10.69 -15.73
N GLN A 187 9.25 9.62 -15.49
CA GLN A 187 8.86 8.25 -15.78
C GLN A 187 7.69 7.79 -14.89
N LYS A 188 6.93 6.80 -15.36
CA LYS A 188 5.77 6.25 -14.64
C LYS A 188 6.18 5.35 -13.48
N VAL A 189 5.26 5.12 -12.54
CA VAL A 189 5.51 4.30 -11.33
C VAL A 189 5.99 2.90 -11.70
N LYS A 190 5.34 2.24 -12.65
CA LYS A 190 5.69 0.88 -13.11
C LYS A 190 7.14 0.73 -13.61
N ASP A 191 7.71 1.79 -14.16
CA ASP A 191 9.08 1.77 -14.71
C ASP A 191 10.10 2.08 -13.61
N VAL A 192 9.77 3.03 -12.73
CA VAL A 192 10.65 3.45 -11.62
C VAL A 192 10.76 2.39 -10.53
N VAL A 193 9.72 1.60 -10.29
CA VAL A 193 9.78 0.52 -9.29
C VAL A 193 10.95 -0.44 -9.54
N LYS A 194 11.31 -0.68 -10.82
CA LYS A 194 12.41 -1.55 -11.23
C LYS A 194 13.79 -1.05 -10.82
N CYS A 195 13.97 0.26 -10.67
CA CYS A 195 15.25 0.85 -10.27
C CYS A 195 15.31 1.22 -8.79
N MET A 196 14.20 1.16 -8.05
CA MET A 196 14.12 1.60 -6.65
C MET A 196 14.48 0.50 -5.64
N HIS A 197 15.57 -0.25 -5.84
CA HIS A 197 16.03 -1.31 -4.92
C HIS A 197 17.31 -0.94 -4.17
N LEU A 198 17.73 -1.71 -3.15
CA LEU A 198 18.94 -1.41 -2.36
C LEU A 198 20.21 -1.24 -3.21
N ARG A 199 20.31 -2.01 -4.29
CA ARG A 199 21.43 -1.99 -5.24
C ARG A 199 21.33 -0.87 -6.29
N ALA A 200 20.32 0.00 -6.19
CA ALA A 200 20.18 1.14 -7.09
C ALA A 200 21.46 1.95 -7.13
N SER A 201 21.86 2.28 -8.36
CA SER A 201 23.09 3.01 -8.66
C SER A 201 22.80 4.50 -8.85
N LYS A 202 23.86 5.32 -8.74
CA LYS A 202 23.78 6.75 -9.09
C LYS A 202 23.45 6.96 -10.57
N GLY A 203 23.82 6.02 -11.45
CA GLY A 203 23.50 6.06 -12.88
C GLY A 203 21.98 6.04 -13.15
N ASP A 204 21.19 5.45 -12.25
CA ASP A 204 19.74 5.42 -12.35
C ASP A 204 19.07 6.70 -11.80
N SER A 205 19.85 7.72 -11.41
CA SER A 205 19.37 8.93 -10.73
C SER A 205 18.60 8.63 -9.43
N VAL A 206 19.04 7.59 -8.70
CA VAL A 206 18.50 7.22 -7.40
C VAL A 206 19.50 7.61 -6.32
N PHE A 207 19.06 8.44 -5.38
CA PHE A 207 19.86 8.95 -4.28
C PHE A 207 19.49 8.23 -2.99
N LYS A 208 20.48 8.00 -2.13
CA LYS A 208 20.31 7.34 -0.84
C LYS A 208 20.44 8.39 0.25
N GLY A 209 19.65 8.24 1.30
CA GLY A 209 19.73 9.08 2.48
C GLY A 209 19.26 8.32 3.71
N ASP A 210 19.26 9.04 4.82
CA ASP A 210 18.87 8.52 6.13
C ASP A 210 17.64 9.27 6.65
N TYR A 211 16.77 8.55 7.37
CA TYR A 211 15.53 9.09 7.91
C TYR A 211 15.33 8.65 9.36
N THR A 212 14.67 9.51 10.12
CA THR A 212 14.18 9.24 11.48
C THR A 212 12.68 9.49 11.53
N LEU A 213 11.97 8.69 12.34
CA LEU A 213 10.54 8.84 12.59
C LEU A 213 10.34 9.16 14.07
N SER A 214 9.82 10.34 14.35
CA SER A 214 9.43 10.78 15.68
C SER A 214 8.13 10.10 16.13
N GLY A 215 7.91 10.02 17.45
CA GLY A 215 6.71 9.41 18.04
C GLY A 215 5.40 10.03 17.54
N ASP A 216 5.45 11.30 17.19
CA ASP A 216 4.31 12.14 16.80
C ASP A 216 3.96 12.01 15.31
N GLY A 217 4.66 11.13 14.59
CA GLY A 217 4.48 10.91 13.15
C GLY A 217 5.19 11.91 12.26
N GLN A 218 6.09 12.74 12.79
CA GLN A 218 6.98 13.56 11.98
C GLN A 218 8.17 12.74 11.50
N ILE A 219 8.57 12.95 10.25
CA ILE A 219 9.70 12.30 9.61
C ILE A 219 10.70 13.38 9.27
N GLU A 220 11.93 13.21 9.74
CA GLU A 220 13.05 14.01 9.31
C GLU A 220 13.94 13.14 8.44
N MET A 221 14.37 13.68 7.30
CA MET A 221 15.19 12.93 6.37
C MET A 221 16.17 13.84 5.67
N ALA A 222 17.37 13.31 5.44
CA ALA A 222 18.44 14.01 4.78
C ALA A 222 19.10 13.11 3.73
N LEU A 223 19.40 13.68 2.57
CA LEU A 223 20.14 13.01 1.52
C LEU A 223 21.14 13.96 0.90
N LEU A 224 22.22 13.40 0.36
CA LEU A 224 23.26 14.13 -0.33
C LEU A 224 23.15 13.94 -1.84
N TYR A 225 23.09 15.04 -2.59
CA TYR A 225 23.26 15.05 -4.04
C TYR A 225 24.75 15.15 -4.40
N PRO A 226 25.31 14.14 -5.09
CA PRO A 226 26.66 14.20 -5.64
C PRO A 226 26.63 15.01 -6.94
N GLY A 227 26.81 16.32 -6.84
CA GLY A 227 27.06 17.22 -7.98
C GLY A 227 28.53 17.64 -8.05
N HIS A 228 28.83 18.68 -8.84
CA HIS A 228 30.12 19.38 -8.77
C HIS A 228 30.37 19.96 -7.37
N ARG A 229 29.29 20.41 -6.72
CA ARG A 229 29.25 20.76 -5.30
C ARG A 229 28.27 19.84 -4.60
N TYR A 230 28.54 19.52 -3.34
CA TYR A 230 27.67 18.69 -2.53
C TYR A 230 26.48 19.52 -2.05
N THR A 231 25.28 19.15 -2.49
CA THR A 231 24.05 19.76 -2.01
C THR A 231 23.31 18.77 -1.13
N LEU A 232 23.04 19.16 0.09
CA LEU A 232 22.22 18.40 1.02
C LEU A 232 20.76 18.80 0.85
N VAL A 233 19.87 17.82 0.75
CA VAL A 233 18.43 18.03 0.77
C VAL A 233 17.89 17.48 2.08
N ARG A 234 17.35 18.37 2.93
CA ARG A 234 16.61 18.02 4.14
C ARG A 234 15.13 18.13 3.85
N MET A 235 14.35 17.12 4.21
CA MET A 235 12.89 17.17 4.15
C MET A 235 12.30 16.87 5.51
N ARG A 236 11.30 17.66 5.90
CA ARG A 236 10.42 17.36 7.02
C ARG A 236 9.07 16.96 6.47
N LEU A 237 8.65 15.73 6.77
CA LEU A 237 7.37 15.17 6.34
C LEU A 237 6.51 14.81 7.56
N ARG A 238 5.21 14.68 7.36
CA ARG A 238 4.29 14.18 8.39
C ARG A 238 3.49 13.00 7.87
N VAL A 239 3.46 11.91 8.64
CA VAL A 239 2.62 10.75 8.33
C VAL A 239 1.15 11.16 8.48
N ARG A 240 0.39 10.94 7.42
CA ARG A 240 -1.07 11.10 7.37
C ARG A 240 -1.70 9.79 6.87
N GLY A 241 -2.96 9.55 7.25
CA GLY A 241 -3.76 8.43 6.74
C GLY A 241 -5.05 8.94 6.14
N THR A 242 -5.50 8.34 5.04
CA THR A 242 -6.87 8.58 4.50
C THR A 242 -7.95 8.06 5.44
N THR A 243 -7.63 6.98 6.15
CA THR A 243 -8.46 6.39 7.20
C THR A 243 -7.59 6.11 8.42
N ILE A 244 -8.24 5.94 9.56
CA ILE A 244 -7.56 5.67 10.83
C ILE A 244 -6.69 4.40 10.68
N GLY A 245 -5.38 4.55 10.91
CA GLY A 245 -4.41 3.47 10.84
C GLY A 245 -3.92 3.07 9.44
N ALA A 246 -4.35 3.76 8.37
CA ALA A 246 -3.86 3.50 7.02
C ALA A 246 -2.41 3.94 6.83
N ASN A 247 -2.04 5.12 7.34
CA ASN A 247 -0.70 5.71 7.25
C ASN A 247 -0.12 5.68 5.82
N ASN A 248 -0.97 6.03 4.84
CA ASN A 248 -0.73 5.90 3.41
C ASN A 248 -0.44 7.25 2.72
N ARG A 249 -0.21 8.31 3.49
CA ARG A 249 0.11 9.66 3.01
C ARG A 249 1.29 10.24 3.76
N LEU A 250 2.09 11.05 3.09
CA LEU A 250 3.12 11.88 3.71
C LEU A 250 2.93 13.32 3.28
N ASP A 251 2.58 14.19 4.21
CA ASP A 251 2.47 15.61 3.97
C ASP A 251 3.86 16.24 4.01
N VAL A 252 4.19 17.03 2.98
CA VAL A 252 5.49 17.71 2.91
C VAL A 252 5.37 19.00 3.70
N LEU A 253 6.00 19.05 4.89
CA LEU A 253 6.01 20.26 5.70
C LEU A 253 7.03 21.26 5.17
N LYS A 254 8.25 20.79 4.90
CA LYS A 254 9.34 21.65 4.43
C LYS A 254 10.36 20.85 3.61
N ILE A 255 10.88 21.47 2.56
CA ILE A 255 12.05 21.00 1.82
C ILE A 255 13.10 22.12 1.88
N LEU A 256 14.29 21.75 2.32
CA LEU A 256 15.45 22.63 2.49
C LEU A 256 16.60 22.07 1.66
N THR A 257 17.31 22.94 0.96
CA THR A 257 18.56 22.62 0.26
C THR A 257 19.69 23.46 0.81
N THR A 258 20.76 22.83 1.29
CA THR A 258 21.92 23.51 1.86
C THR A 258 23.22 23.02 1.20
N GLY A 259 24.24 23.87 1.21
CA GLY A 259 25.58 23.52 0.76
C GLY A 259 26.35 22.78 1.85
N VAL A 260 27.15 21.80 1.44
CA VAL A 260 28.05 21.06 2.35
C VAL A 260 29.47 21.12 1.80
N ASN A 261 30.44 21.44 2.67
CA ASN A 261 31.84 21.44 2.28
C ASN A 261 32.35 20.01 2.03
N GLY A 262 33.12 19.81 0.96
CA GLY A 262 33.67 18.51 0.61
C GLY A 262 34.67 17.97 1.64
N THR A 263 35.33 18.85 2.41
CA THR A 263 36.29 18.47 3.46
C THR A 263 35.59 17.87 4.69
N GLU A 264 34.49 18.47 5.13
CA GLU A 264 33.64 17.97 6.23
C GLU A 264 33.07 16.59 5.88
N LEU A 265 32.58 16.45 4.64
CA LEU A 265 32.02 15.19 4.15
C LEU A 265 33.09 14.09 4.01
N GLY A 266 34.30 14.42 3.57
CA GLY A 266 35.39 13.44 3.43
C GLY A 266 35.80 12.80 4.76
N ASN A 267 35.66 13.55 5.85
CA ASN A 267 35.94 13.08 7.21
C ASN A 267 34.74 12.34 7.83
N TRP A 268 33.53 12.57 7.32
CA TRP A 268 32.31 12.01 7.87
C TRP A 268 31.99 10.61 7.31
N LYS A 269 32.08 9.60 8.18
CA LYS A 269 31.67 8.21 7.86
C LYS A 269 30.34 7.82 8.53
N GLY A 270 29.73 8.74 9.27
CA GLY A 270 28.51 8.54 10.05
C GLY A 270 27.22 8.69 9.24
N ASN A 271 26.10 8.75 9.94
CA ASN A 271 24.77 8.97 9.36
C ASN A 271 24.67 10.41 8.81
N ILE A 272 24.01 10.62 7.67
CA ILE A 272 23.83 11.96 7.11
C ILE A 272 22.97 12.83 8.04
N LEU A 273 22.05 12.23 8.80
CA LEU A 273 21.24 12.99 9.76
C LEU A 273 22.06 13.53 10.92
N GLU A 274 22.95 12.72 11.50
CA GLU A 274 23.81 13.12 12.62
C GLU A 274 24.71 14.31 12.26
N LEU A 275 25.17 14.40 11.01
CA LEU A 275 25.95 15.54 10.52
C LEU A 275 25.18 16.87 10.62
N VAL A 276 23.85 16.82 10.59
CA VAL A 276 22.96 17.96 10.34
C VAL A 276 21.99 18.17 11.51
N GLU A 277 22.18 17.44 12.62
CA GLU A 277 21.37 17.60 13.83
C GLU A 277 21.53 19.02 14.42
N ASP A 278 22.75 19.56 14.40
CA ASP A 278 23.07 20.87 14.95
C ASP A 278 22.87 22.04 13.97
N TRP A 279 22.56 21.76 12.70
CA TRP A 279 22.50 22.80 11.66
C TRP A 279 21.20 23.59 11.73
N GLU A 280 21.32 24.91 11.79
CA GLU A 280 20.18 25.82 11.66
C GLU A 280 19.56 25.75 10.27
N GLU A 281 18.29 26.17 10.14
CA GLU A 281 17.55 26.02 8.88
C GLU A 281 18.10 26.88 7.73
N ASN A 282 18.77 27.99 8.06
CA ASN A 282 19.36 28.92 7.10
C ASN A 282 20.87 28.75 6.96
N GLU A 283 21.46 27.76 7.65
CA GLU A 283 22.89 27.55 7.68
C GLU A 283 23.37 26.85 6.40
N THR A 284 24.50 27.32 5.88
CA THR A 284 25.20 26.67 4.78
C THR A 284 26.69 26.60 5.10
N HIS A 285 27.26 25.42 4.87
CA HIS A 285 28.69 25.18 5.07
C HIS A 285 29.47 25.30 3.75
N ASP A 286 28.81 25.71 2.67
CA ASP A 286 29.42 26.10 1.41
C ASP A 286 28.93 27.52 1.04
N PRO A 287 29.81 28.54 1.02
CA PRO A 287 29.43 29.92 0.74
C PRO A 287 28.86 30.10 -0.68
N ASP A 288 29.14 29.18 -1.60
CA ASP A 288 28.67 29.26 -2.96
C ASP A 288 27.31 28.58 -3.20
N VAL A 289 26.77 27.87 -2.20
CA VAL A 289 25.47 27.20 -2.26
C VAL A 289 24.61 27.71 -1.11
N PRO A 290 23.68 28.66 -1.35
CA PRO A 290 22.86 29.20 -0.28
C PRO A 290 21.87 28.17 0.27
N ALA A 291 21.51 28.32 1.54
CA ALA A 291 20.38 27.61 2.12
C ALA A 291 19.07 28.12 1.49
N VAL A 292 18.33 27.24 0.81
CA VAL A 292 17.07 27.57 0.14
C VAL A 292 15.95 26.72 0.69
N SER A 293 14.89 27.37 1.17
CA SER A 293 13.62 26.72 1.50
C SER A 293 12.68 26.75 0.30
N HIS A 294 12.18 25.57 -0.09
CA HIS A 294 11.28 25.42 -1.23
C HIS A 294 9.83 25.54 -0.78
N SER A 295 9.10 26.51 -1.33
CA SER A 295 7.66 26.70 -1.10
C SER A 295 6.77 26.06 -2.16
N ARG A 296 7.35 25.62 -3.28
CA ARG A 296 6.64 25.02 -4.42
C ARG A 296 6.89 23.51 -4.49
N GLY A 297 5.93 22.78 -5.04
CA GLY A 297 6.03 21.32 -5.23
C GLY A 297 5.92 20.52 -3.94
N LEU A 298 5.19 21.07 -2.95
CA LEU A 298 4.91 20.44 -1.65
C LEU A 298 3.69 19.49 -1.72
N THR A 299 3.40 18.93 -2.90
CA THR A 299 2.29 17.99 -3.03
C THR A 299 2.59 16.74 -2.19
N PRO A 300 1.64 16.30 -1.34
CA PRO A 300 1.88 15.20 -0.43
C PRO A 300 2.10 13.89 -1.20
N PHE A 301 2.87 12.99 -0.60
CA PHE A 301 3.15 11.70 -1.18
C PHE A 301 2.01 10.72 -0.92
N VAL A 302 1.63 10.00 -1.96
CA VAL A 302 0.66 8.92 -1.92
C VAL A 302 1.38 7.58 -1.94
N PHE A 303 1.03 6.70 -0.99
CA PHE A 303 1.59 5.36 -0.95
C PHE A 303 0.99 4.46 -2.04
N VAL A 304 1.85 3.78 -2.79
CA VAL A 304 1.52 2.77 -3.80
C VAL A 304 2.21 1.45 -3.42
N PRO A 305 1.47 0.40 -3.05
CA PRO A 305 2.03 -0.94 -2.81
C PRO A 305 2.74 -1.48 -4.05
N PHE A 306 3.78 -2.30 -3.88
CA PHE A 306 4.46 -2.91 -5.03
C PHE A 306 3.55 -3.80 -5.88
N GLU A 307 2.59 -4.48 -5.25
CA GLU A 307 1.58 -5.31 -5.93
C GLU A 307 0.68 -4.49 -6.88
N GLU A 308 0.49 -3.20 -6.59
CA GLU A 308 -0.41 -2.30 -7.33
C GLU A 308 0.37 -1.30 -8.19
N ALA A 309 1.69 -1.46 -8.33
CA ALA A 309 2.55 -0.54 -9.06
C ALA A 309 2.17 -0.43 -10.54
N ASP A 310 1.77 -1.54 -11.17
CA ASP A 310 1.40 -1.60 -12.59
C ASP A 310 0.01 -1.02 -12.85
N THR A 311 -0.93 -1.26 -11.95
CA THR A 311 -2.33 -0.84 -12.06
C THR A 311 -2.60 0.54 -11.45
N SER A 312 -1.58 1.19 -10.87
CA SER A 312 -1.72 2.49 -10.23
C SER A 312 -2.25 3.56 -11.19
N VAL A 313 -3.21 4.36 -10.71
CA VAL A 313 -3.78 5.53 -11.40
C VAL A 313 -2.69 6.58 -11.73
N LEU A 314 -1.59 6.59 -10.97
CA LEU A 314 -0.43 7.47 -11.22
C LEU A 314 0.33 7.11 -12.51
N ASN A 315 0.02 5.98 -13.16
CA ASN A 315 0.56 5.64 -14.48
C ASN A 315 -0.23 6.28 -15.64
N LEU A 316 -1.37 6.93 -15.36
CA LEU A 316 -2.16 7.61 -16.38
C LEU A 316 -1.39 8.82 -16.94
N PRO A 317 -1.46 9.04 -18.27
CA PRO A 317 -0.84 10.21 -18.89
C PRO A 317 -1.56 11.50 -18.47
N VAL A 318 -0.90 12.64 -18.68
CA VAL A 318 -1.44 13.98 -18.38
C VAL A 318 -2.76 14.24 -19.11
N GLU A 319 -2.93 13.70 -20.32
CA GLU A 319 -4.17 13.81 -21.10
C GLU A 319 -5.41 13.20 -20.41
N LYS A 320 -5.21 12.13 -19.61
CA LYS A 320 -6.31 11.44 -18.91
C LYS A 320 -6.47 11.89 -17.46
N MET A 321 -5.41 12.42 -16.87
CA MET A 321 -5.40 12.93 -15.51
C MET A 321 -4.44 14.10 -15.51
N ASP A 322 -4.96 15.32 -15.60
CA ASP A 322 -4.20 16.56 -15.64
C ASP A 322 -3.80 17.02 -14.23
N TYR A 323 -4.70 16.86 -13.26
CA TYR A 323 -4.49 17.16 -11.85
C TYR A 323 -4.74 15.92 -10.98
N PHE A 324 -3.93 15.77 -9.92
CA PHE A 324 -4.08 14.68 -8.98
C PHE A 324 -4.31 15.24 -7.58
N VAL A 325 -5.47 14.93 -7.01
CA VAL A 325 -5.83 15.29 -5.63
C VAL A 325 -5.40 14.15 -4.71
N PRO A 326 -4.42 14.36 -3.83
CA PRO A 326 -3.87 13.28 -3.02
C PRO A 326 -4.79 12.82 -1.88
N GLY A 327 -5.87 13.54 -1.55
CA GLY A 327 -6.90 13.13 -0.59
C GLY A 327 -6.57 13.39 0.87
#